data_AF-A0A932YZS4-F1
#
_entry.id   AF-A0A932YZS4-F1
#
_cell.length_a   1.000
_cell.length_b   1.000
_cell.length_c   1.000
_cell.angle_alpha   90.00
_cell.angle_beta   90.00
_cell.angle_gamma   90.00
#
_symmetry.space_group_name_H-M   'P 1'
#
loop_
_entity.id
_entity.type
_entity.pdbx_description
1 polymer ?
#
loop_
_entity_poly.entity_id
_entity_poly.type
_entity_poly.pdbx_seq_one_letter_code
_entity_poly.pdbx_strand_id
1 'polypeptide(L)'
;MSEDTHLRPEHASPEATSAAARIADLEARVRQQDDERALLEQRLAEALTDSVTGLRRREGLYIALDNELSAILGAETRSALEQAVDGTAAVSVLGGMDANALASAPCSVLMGDVSYLSLMNAKGHDAGDALLGALGDVARAMGSPSVESELPGRTTARSEATFYRHGGDEMSAFIRAPRERADAIAEEYRLKVGLKEFEALTRSGLKTNIDVAVAHVSEGVEGLRRLLEGGVVVPPGERAQKIIDLTVAIADMRQSIRKGVDRVRALMRLRRTEQPEEYTRLVSHMRKGAYGIDDATIDALIAKEDAGVALDDAIRTHILERVDATFRDAQRGREREFTVVKTLAAPSVTP
;
A
#
# COMPACT_ATOMS: atom_id res chain seq x y z
N MET A 1 -66.22 -29.32 55.31
CA MET A 1 -65.05 -29.28 56.21
C MET A 1 -63.89 -28.87 55.34
N SER A 2 -63.46 -27.63 55.52
CA SER A 2 -62.45 -26.96 54.71
C SER A 2 -61.12 -27.11 55.43
N GLU A 3 -60.21 -27.93 54.90
CA GLU A 3 -58.84 -27.98 55.39
C GLU A 3 -58.02 -26.98 54.58
N ASP A 4 -57.75 -25.87 55.25
CA ASP A 4 -56.95 -24.73 54.82
C ASP A 4 -55.47 -25.13 54.98
N THR A 5 -54.86 -25.65 53.92
CA THR A 5 -53.44 -26.02 53.91
C THR A 5 -52.61 -24.76 53.77
N HIS A 6 -52.26 -24.15 54.90
CA HIS A 6 -51.21 -23.14 54.99
C HIS A 6 -49.89 -23.72 54.45
N LEU A 7 -49.59 -23.44 53.17
CA LEU A 7 -48.25 -23.61 52.61
C LEU A 7 -47.31 -22.65 53.35
N ARG A 8 -46.53 -23.20 54.28
CA ARG A 8 -45.40 -22.49 54.86
C ARG A 8 -44.40 -22.18 53.73
N PRO A 9 -43.84 -20.96 53.68
CA PRO A 9 -42.80 -20.65 52.71
C PRO A 9 -41.63 -21.58 52.96
N GLU A 10 -41.28 -22.39 51.95
CA GLU A 10 -40.05 -23.16 51.97
C GLU A 10 -38.88 -22.18 52.13
N HIS A 11 -38.26 -22.19 53.29
CA HIS A 11 -37.02 -21.46 53.52
C HIS A 11 -35.98 -22.02 52.56
N ALA A 12 -35.61 -21.22 51.54
CA ALA A 12 -34.53 -21.55 50.62
C ALA A 12 -33.29 -21.94 51.43
N SER A 13 -32.76 -23.14 51.15
CA SER A 13 -31.55 -23.65 51.80
C SER A 13 -30.41 -22.63 51.68
N PRO A 14 -29.66 -22.34 52.77
CA PRO A 14 -28.49 -21.45 52.75
C PRO A 14 -27.46 -21.82 51.67
N GLU A 15 -27.39 -23.09 51.28
CA GLU A 15 -26.51 -23.59 50.21
C GLU A 15 -26.96 -23.15 48.81
N ALA A 16 -28.27 -23.05 48.56
CA ALA A 16 -28.82 -22.53 47.30
C ALA A 16 -28.58 -21.02 47.16
N THR A 17 -28.65 -20.27 48.26
CA THR A 17 -28.30 -18.84 48.32
C THR A 17 -26.80 -18.62 48.08
N SER A 18 -25.94 -19.52 48.59
CA SER A 18 -24.49 -19.51 48.37
C SER A 18 -24.11 -19.82 46.91
N ALA A 19 -24.77 -20.78 46.27
CA ALA A 19 -24.56 -21.10 44.85
C ALA A 19 -25.02 -19.96 43.92
N ALA A 20 -26.18 -19.37 44.18
CA ALA A 20 -26.69 -18.24 43.41
C ALA A 20 -25.78 -17.00 43.53
N ALA A 21 -25.25 -16.72 44.73
CA ALA A 21 -24.29 -15.64 44.93
C ALA A 21 -22.97 -15.88 44.17
N ARG A 22 -22.48 -17.12 44.14
CA ARG A 22 -21.27 -17.50 43.36
C ARG A 22 -21.49 -17.40 41.86
N ILE A 23 -22.67 -17.79 41.36
CA ILE A 23 -23.02 -17.64 39.95
C ILE A 23 -23.08 -16.15 39.58
N ALA A 24 -23.76 -15.32 40.38
CA ALA A 24 -23.85 -13.88 40.13
C ALA A 24 -22.47 -13.19 40.14
N ASP A 25 -21.57 -13.58 41.06
CA ASP A 25 -20.17 -13.11 41.09
C ASP A 25 -19.39 -13.52 39.83
N LEU A 26 -19.51 -14.78 39.40
CA LEU A 26 -18.89 -15.27 38.17
C LEU A 26 -19.43 -14.54 36.94
N GLU A 27 -20.74 -14.34 36.82
CA GLU A 27 -21.37 -13.58 35.74
C GLU A 27 -20.95 -12.10 35.73
N ALA A 28 -20.76 -11.49 36.90
CA ALA A 28 -20.22 -10.14 37.01
C ALA A 28 -18.77 -10.08 36.54
N ARG A 29 -17.94 -11.05 36.92
CA ARG A 29 -16.54 -11.15 36.49
C ARG A 29 -16.39 -11.41 34.99
N VAL A 30 -17.23 -12.28 34.42
CA VAL A 30 -17.25 -12.52 32.96
C VAL A 30 -17.63 -11.25 32.22
N ARG A 31 -18.69 -10.54 32.65
CA ARG A 31 -19.07 -9.25 32.06
C ARG A 31 -17.94 -8.21 32.15
N GLN A 32 -17.28 -8.10 33.30
CA GLN A 32 -16.15 -7.19 33.46
C GLN A 32 -14.99 -7.54 32.51
N GLN A 33 -14.69 -8.83 32.33
CA GLN A 33 -13.67 -9.27 31.37
C GLN A 33 -14.06 -8.99 29.92
N ASP A 34 -15.34 -9.16 29.58
CA ASP A 34 -15.86 -8.85 28.25
C ASP A 34 -15.79 -7.35 27.95
N ASP A 35 -16.13 -6.49 28.92
CA ASP A 35 -16.02 -5.04 28.80
C ASP A 35 -14.56 -4.59 28.65
N GLU A 36 -13.64 -5.16 29.45
CA GLU A 36 -12.20 -4.87 29.36
C GLU A 36 -11.63 -5.32 28.01
N ARG A 37 -12.02 -6.50 27.54
CA ARG A 37 -11.63 -7.02 26.24
C ARG A 37 -12.14 -6.11 25.12
N ALA A 38 -13.40 -5.70 25.16
CA ALA A 38 -13.98 -4.79 24.16
C ALA A 38 -13.23 -3.45 24.12
N LEU A 39 -12.87 -2.89 25.28
CA LEU A 39 -12.07 -1.67 25.36
C LEU A 39 -10.67 -1.85 24.76
N LEU A 40 -10.00 -2.96 25.05
CA LEU A 40 -8.68 -3.26 24.48
C LEU A 40 -8.75 -3.45 22.97
N GLU A 41 -9.76 -4.15 22.47
CA GLU A 41 -10.03 -4.34 21.05
C GLU A 41 -10.27 -2.99 20.34
N GLN A 42 -11.04 -2.09 20.94
CA GLN A 42 -11.24 -0.73 20.43
C GLN A 42 -9.92 0.05 20.40
N ARG A 43 -9.15 0.06 21.49
CA ARG A 43 -7.87 0.79 21.55
C ARG A 43 -6.85 0.25 20.56
N LEU A 44 -6.84 -1.06 20.34
CA LEU A 44 -6.01 -1.67 19.32
C LEU A 44 -6.47 -1.24 17.92
N ALA A 45 -7.78 -1.22 17.67
CA ALA A 45 -8.33 -0.76 16.39
C ALA A 45 -7.94 0.70 16.08
N GLU A 46 -8.04 1.58 17.07
CA GLU A 46 -7.60 2.97 16.98
C GLU A 46 -6.08 3.09 16.75
N ALA A 47 -5.27 2.27 17.42
CA ALA A 47 -3.82 2.28 17.25
C ALA A 47 -3.37 1.80 15.86
N LEU A 48 -4.11 0.88 15.26
CA LEU A 48 -3.83 0.32 13.93
C LEU A 48 -4.42 1.14 12.77
N THR A 49 -5.26 2.12 13.08
CA THR A 49 -5.90 3.02 12.12
C THR A 49 -5.16 4.36 12.08
N ASP A 50 -5.00 4.91 10.89
CA ASP A 50 -4.56 6.28 10.69
C ASP A 50 -5.75 7.23 10.86
N SER A 51 -5.66 8.21 11.76
CA SER A 51 -6.80 9.06 12.12
C SER A 51 -7.25 10.01 11.00
N VAL A 52 -6.36 10.34 10.06
CA VAL A 52 -6.66 11.26 8.96
C VAL A 52 -7.43 10.54 7.86
N THR A 53 -6.90 9.40 7.44
CA THR A 53 -7.46 8.63 6.32
C THR A 53 -8.50 7.62 6.76
N GLY A 54 -8.49 7.20 8.03
CA GLY A 54 -9.23 6.07 8.58
C GLY A 54 -8.90 4.73 7.90
N LEU A 55 -7.70 4.62 7.31
CA LEU A 55 -7.15 3.39 6.75
C LEU A 55 -6.21 2.73 7.77
N ARG A 56 -5.87 1.47 7.55
CA ARG A 56 -4.84 0.79 8.35
C ARG A 56 -3.48 1.41 8.10
N ARG A 57 -2.59 1.29 9.09
CA ARG A 57 -1.18 1.67 8.91
C ARG A 57 -0.41 0.64 8.08
N ARG A 58 0.74 1.05 7.56
CA ARG A 58 1.63 0.26 6.69
C ARG A 58 1.99 -1.10 7.27
N GLU A 59 2.08 -1.25 8.59
CA GLU A 59 2.43 -2.52 9.23
C GLU A 59 1.40 -3.61 8.88
N GLY A 60 0.13 -3.23 8.71
CA GLY A 60 -0.92 -4.13 8.26
C GLY A 60 -0.70 -4.68 6.84
N LEU A 61 -0.09 -3.89 5.95
CA LEU A 61 0.26 -4.35 4.60
C LEU A 61 1.25 -5.52 4.65
N TYR A 62 2.33 -5.35 5.42
CA TYR A 62 3.38 -6.37 5.52
C TYR A 62 2.86 -7.66 6.15
N ILE A 63 2.01 -7.55 7.17
CA ILE A 63 1.34 -8.72 7.77
C ILE A 63 0.45 -9.44 6.74
N ALA A 64 -0.33 -8.69 5.96
CA ALA A 64 -1.19 -9.28 4.92
C ALA A 64 -0.37 -9.99 3.83
N LEU A 65 0.73 -9.37 3.39
CA LEU A 65 1.64 -9.94 2.40
C LEU A 65 2.37 -11.17 2.92
N ASP A 66 2.82 -11.18 4.17
CA ASP A 66 3.49 -12.34 4.76
C ASP A 66 2.55 -13.54 4.90
N ASN A 67 1.30 -13.30 5.29
CA ASN A 67 0.27 -14.33 5.35
C ASN A 67 -0.03 -14.91 3.97
N GLU A 68 -0.20 -14.06 2.94
CA GLU A 68 -0.51 -14.53 1.59
C GLU A 68 0.71 -15.22 0.93
N LEU A 69 1.91 -14.68 1.12
CA LEU A 69 3.15 -15.31 0.65
C LEU A 69 3.36 -16.67 1.31
N SER A 70 3.09 -16.81 2.62
CA SER A 70 3.11 -18.11 3.31
C SER A 70 2.19 -19.12 2.66
N ALA A 71 0.98 -18.70 2.29
CA ALA A 71 0.00 -19.58 1.63
C ALA A 71 0.46 -19.98 0.21
N ILE A 72 1.04 -19.04 -0.55
CA ILE A 72 1.56 -19.28 -1.89
C ILE A 72 2.75 -20.23 -1.88
N LEU A 73 3.71 -20.01 -0.98
CA LEU A 73 4.90 -20.86 -0.86
C LEU A 73 4.53 -22.24 -0.29
N GLY A 74 3.61 -22.28 0.67
CA GLY A 74 3.38 -23.45 1.51
C GLY A 74 4.48 -23.65 2.55
N ALA A 75 4.18 -24.43 3.59
CA ALA A 75 5.07 -24.59 4.75
C ALA A 75 6.42 -25.21 4.37
N GLU A 76 6.43 -26.21 3.49
CA GLU A 76 7.65 -26.92 3.06
C GLU A 76 8.58 -26.00 2.26
N THR A 77 8.07 -25.34 1.22
CA THR A 77 8.86 -24.42 0.39
C THR A 77 9.38 -23.23 1.21
N ARG A 78 8.54 -22.64 2.08
CA ARG A 78 8.96 -21.54 2.94
C ARG A 78 10.08 -21.99 3.88
N SER A 79 9.93 -23.15 4.53
CA SER A 79 10.98 -23.70 5.40
C SER A 79 12.28 -23.97 4.63
N ALA A 80 12.20 -24.58 3.45
CA ALA A 80 13.35 -24.87 2.61
C ALA A 80 14.07 -23.58 2.16
N LEU A 81 13.31 -22.55 1.78
CA LEU A 81 13.85 -21.25 1.40
C LEU A 81 14.57 -20.59 2.57
N GLU A 82 13.97 -20.59 3.76
CA GLU A 82 14.56 -19.93 4.93
C GLU A 82 15.71 -20.71 5.57
N GLN A 83 15.82 -22.01 5.34
CA GLN A 83 16.92 -22.83 5.87
C GLN A 83 18.07 -23.06 4.87
N ALA A 84 17.90 -22.67 3.60
CA ALA A 84 18.93 -22.87 2.59
C ALA A 84 20.25 -22.19 3.00
N VAL A 85 21.33 -22.99 3.08
CA VAL A 85 22.60 -22.58 3.67
C VAL A 85 23.34 -21.48 2.89
N ASP A 86 23.05 -21.34 1.60
CA ASP A 86 23.64 -20.33 0.72
C ASP A 86 22.64 -19.87 -0.35
N GLY A 87 23.08 -18.93 -1.19
CA GLY A 87 22.27 -18.39 -2.28
C GLY A 87 21.97 -19.40 -3.38
N THR A 88 22.86 -20.35 -3.64
CA THR A 88 22.67 -21.39 -4.68
C THR A 88 21.54 -22.34 -4.28
N ALA A 89 21.55 -22.81 -3.03
CA ALA A 89 20.49 -23.65 -2.48
C ALA A 89 19.14 -22.90 -2.51
N ALA A 90 19.12 -21.63 -2.13
CA ALA A 90 17.91 -20.81 -2.17
C ALA A 90 17.39 -20.61 -3.61
N VAL A 91 18.26 -20.32 -4.57
CA VAL A 91 17.89 -20.22 -6.00
C VAL A 91 17.30 -21.53 -6.51
N SER A 92 17.84 -22.68 -6.09
CA SER A 92 17.26 -23.98 -6.43
C SER A 92 15.85 -24.18 -5.88
N VAL A 93 15.57 -23.70 -4.65
CA VAL A 93 14.21 -23.73 -4.08
C VAL A 93 13.26 -22.85 -4.90
N LEU A 94 13.68 -21.61 -5.22
CA LEU A 94 12.88 -20.68 -6.01
C LEU A 94 12.64 -21.21 -7.44
N GLY A 95 13.64 -21.84 -8.06
CA GLY A 95 13.54 -22.42 -9.39
C GLY A 95 12.68 -23.69 -9.47
N GLY A 96 12.40 -24.33 -8.33
CA GLY A 96 11.48 -25.46 -8.22
C GLY A 96 10.01 -25.05 -8.09
N MET A 97 9.71 -23.75 -7.96
CA MET A 97 8.33 -23.26 -7.88
C MET A 97 7.63 -23.38 -9.24
N ASP A 98 6.35 -23.75 -9.24
CA ASP A 98 5.54 -23.76 -10.47
C ASP A 98 5.33 -22.32 -10.95
N ALA A 99 5.94 -21.99 -12.09
CA ALA A 99 5.86 -20.67 -12.70
C ALA A 99 4.42 -20.25 -13.05
N ASN A 100 3.56 -21.19 -13.42
CA ASN A 100 2.16 -20.89 -13.75
C ASN A 100 1.35 -20.61 -12.47
N ALA A 101 1.56 -21.41 -11.42
CA ALA A 101 0.94 -21.18 -10.12
C ALA A 101 1.39 -19.84 -9.53
N LEU A 102 2.68 -19.52 -9.62
CA LEU A 102 3.20 -18.24 -9.16
C LEU A 102 2.66 -17.08 -10.00
N ALA A 103 2.61 -17.18 -11.33
CA ALA A 103 2.09 -16.10 -12.20
C ALA A 103 0.59 -15.82 -12.02
N SER A 104 -0.18 -16.82 -11.58
CA SER A 104 -1.62 -16.71 -11.30
C SER A 104 -1.95 -16.46 -9.83
N ALA A 105 -0.94 -16.31 -8.97
CA ALA A 105 -1.13 -16.09 -7.55
C ALA A 105 -1.93 -14.79 -7.29
N PRO A 106 -2.89 -14.77 -6.37
CA PRO A 106 -3.67 -13.58 -6.06
C PRO A 106 -2.92 -12.69 -5.06
N CYS A 107 -1.72 -12.21 -5.42
CA CYS A 107 -0.89 -11.41 -4.51
C CYS A 107 -0.16 -10.30 -5.26
N SER A 108 -0.76 -9.11 -5.20
CA SER A 108 -0.22 -7.89 -5.79
C SER A 108 -0.18 -6.76 -4.74
N VAL A 109 0.78 -5.86 -4.90
CA VAL A 109 0.93 -4.63 -4.11
C VAL A 109 0.69 -3.43 -5.00
N LEU A 110 -0.15 -2.51 -4.55
CA LEU A 110 -0.25 -1.16 -5.10
C LEU A 110 0.55 -0.19 -4.23
N MET A 111 1.30 0.70 -4.87
CA MET A 111 1.88 1.89 -4.26
C MET A 111 1.31 3.14 -4.93
N GLY A 112 1.00 4.15 -4.12
CA GLY A 112 0.36 5.39 -4.56
C GLY A 112 0.91 6.61 -3.84
N ASP A 113 1.12 7.70 -4.57
CA ASP A 113 1.61 8.98 -4.04
C ASP A 113 0.62 10.10 -4.40
N VAL A 114 0.19 10.83 -3.38
CA VAL A 114 -0.82 11.88 -3.52
C VAL A 114 -0.20 13.10 -4.19
N SER A 115 -0.69 13.39 -5.39
CA SER A 115 -0.27 14.56 -6.13
C SER A 115 -0.62 15.84 -5.37
N TYR A 116 0.29 16.81 -5.40
CA TYR A 116 0.04 18.18 -4.94
C TYR A 116 -0.27 18.36 -3.45
N LEU A 117 0.01 17.38 -2.59
CA LEU A 117 -0.25 17.54 -1.15
C LEU A 117 0.47 18.77 -0.57
N SER A 118 1.68 19.08 -1.05
CA SER A 118 2.41 20.30 -0.66
C SER A 118 1.66 21.60 -0.97
N LEU A 119 0.90 21.66 -2.07
CA LEU A 119 0.09 22.82 -2.42
C LEU A 119 -1.12 22.96 -1.50
N MET A 120 -1.72 21.83 -1.10
CA MET A 120 -2.80 21.82 -0.10
C MET A 120 -2.26 22.26 1.27
N ASN A 121 -1.12 21.72 1.71
CA ASN A 121 -0.48 22.08 2.97
C ASN A 121 -0.08 23.56 3.02
N ALA A 122 0.23 24.19 1.89
CA ALA A 122 0.49 25.64 1.82
C ALA A 122 -0.75 26.50 2.16
N LYS A 123 -1.97 25.91 2.18
CA LYS A 123 -3.20 26.54 2.67
C LYS A 123 -3.51 26.22 4.13
N GLY A 124 -2.74 25.34 4.75
CA GLY A 124 -2.94 24.83 6.11
C GLY A 124 -2.92 23.29 6.12
N HIS A 125 -2.45 22.71 7.23
CA HIS A 125 -2.42 21.25 7.38
C HIS A 125 -3.82 20.61 7.27
N ASP A 126 -4.85 21.27 7.78
CA ASP A 126 -6.24 20.81 7.68
C ASP A 126 -6.71 20.59 6.23
N ALA A 127 -6.22 21.40 5.28
CA ALA A 127 -6.54 21.23 3.86
C ALA A 127 -5.84 20.01 3.26
N GLY A 128 -4.61 19.72 3.70
CA GLY A 128 -3.91 18.49 3.37
C GLY A 128 -4.61 17.26 3.96
N ASP A 129 -5.02 17.34 5.23
CA ASP A 129 -5.72 16.26 5.91
C ASP A 129 -7.09 15.99 5.27
N ALA A 130 -7.81 17.03 4.83
CA ALA A 130 -9.06 16.88 4.07
C ALA A 130 -8.83 16.14 2.74
N LEU A 131 -7.74 16.45 2.03
CA LEU A 131 -7.36 15.71 0.82
C LEU A 131 -7.09 14.25 1.13
N LEU A 132 -6.24 13.97 2.12
CA LEU A 132 -5.89 12.61 2.52
C LEU A 132 -7.10 11.81 3.00
N GLY A 133 -7.99 12.43 3.78
CA GLY A 133 -9.26 11.85 4.23
C GLY A 133 -10.16 11.45 3.07
N ALA A 134 -10.29 12.30 2.05
CA ALA A 134 -11.08 11.99 0.85
C ALA A 134 -10.53 10.81 0.04
N LEU A 135 -9.20 10.59 0.05
CA LEU A 135 -8.61 9.40 -0.56
C LEU A 135 -8.91 8.14 0.26
N GLY A 136 -8.85 8.25 1.59
CA GLY A 136 -9.29 7.20 2.50
C GLY A 136 -10.76 6.80 2.29
N ASP A 137 -11.64 7.78 2.07
CA ASP A 137 -13.05 7.54 1.73
C ASP A 137 -13.21 6.78 0.41
N VAL A 138 -12.44 7.12 -0.62
CA VAL A 138 -12.48 6.39 -1.90
C VAL A 138 -12.03 4.94 -1.69
N ALA A 139 -10.95 4.71 -0.95
CA ALA A 139 -10.46 3.37 -0.65
C ALA A 139 -11.48 2.53 0.12
N ARG A 140 -12.14 3.10 1.14
CA ARG A 140 -13.25 2.44 1.85
C ARG A 140 -14.44 2.15 0.94
N ALA A 141 -14.82 3.09 0.08
CA ALA A 141 -15.89 2.90 -0.90
C ALA A 141 -15.56 1.81 -1.94
N MET A 142 -14.29 1.50 -2.16
CA MET A 142 -13.82 0.36 -2.96
C MET A 142 -13.78 -0.97 -2.19
N GLY A 143 -14.31 -1.00 -0.96
CA GLY A 143 -14.42 -2.22 -0.15
C GLY A 143 -13.27 -2.45 0.81
N SER A 144 -12.36 -1.48 0.98
CA SER A 144 -11.31 -1.60 2.00
C SER A 144 -11.95 -1.75 3.39
N PRO A 145 -11.70 -2.86 4.10
CA PRO A 145 -12.30 -3.07 5.41
C PRO A 145 -11.80 -2.01 6.40
N SER A 146 -12.72 -1.49 7.20
CA SER A 146 -12.37 -0.76 8.41
C SER A 146 -11.70 -1.71 9.41
N VAL A 147 -10.95 -1.17 10.37
CA VAL A 147 -10.41 -2.03 11.45
C VAL A 147 -11.52 -2.55 12.35
N GLU A 148 -12.58 -1.77 12.56
CA GLU A 148 -13.76 -2.15 13.35
C GLU A 148 -14.55 -3.33 12.77
N SER A 149 -14.44 -3.56 11.46
CA SER A 149 -15.16 -4.63 10.77
C SER A 149 -14.46 -5.99 10.85
N GLU A 150 -13.20 -6.05 11.34
CA GLU A 150 -12.43 -7.30 11.50
C GLU A 150 -12.28 -7.75 12.96
N LEU A 151 -13.00 -7.13 13.90
CA LEU A 151 -13.03 -7.59 15.29
C LEU A 151 -13.54 -9.03 15.40
N PRO A 152 -13.02 -9.84 16.35
CA PRO A 152 -13.42 -11.24 16.52
C PRO A 152 -14.95 -11.40 16.58
N GLY A 153 -15.51 -12.22 15.69
CA GLY A 153 -16.97 -12.45 15.59
C GLY A 153 -17.68 -11.63 14.52
N ARG A 154 -16.99 -10.70 13.84
CA ARG A 154 -17.51 -10.00 12.65
C ARG A 154 -16.86 -10.57 11.40
N THR A 155 -17.55 -11.49 10.74
CA THR A 155 -17.10 -12.04 9.45
C THR A 155 -17.39 -11.03 8.35
N THR A 156 -16.40 -10.24 7.94
CA THR A 156 -16.51 -9.52 6.66
C THR A 156 -16.14 -10.44 5.51
N ALA A 157 -16.87 -10.32 4.40
CA ALA A 157 -16.42 -10.87 3.13
C ALA A 157 -14.99 -10.40 2.85
N ARG A 158 -14.12 -11.31 2.40
CA ARG A 158 -12.74 -10.96 2.04
C ARG A 158 -12.80 -9.92 0.92
N SER A 159 -12.35 -8.69 1.20
CA SER A 159 -12.19 -7.68 0.16
C SER A 159 -11.12 -8.12 -0.84
N GLU A 160 -11.34 -7.82 -2.12
CA GLU A 160 -10.37 -8.01 -3.19
C GLU A 160 -9.17 -7.06 -3.02
N ALA A 161 -9.38 -5.88 -2.44
CA ALA A 161 -8.33 -4.89 -2.16
C ALA A 161 -8.46 -4.32 -0.75
N THR A 162 -7.35 -4.31 -0.01
CA THR A 162 -7.23 -3.66 1.30
C THR A 162 -6.22 -2.54 1.21
N PHE A 163 -6.63 -1.33 1.52
CA PHE A 163 -5.81 -0.13 1.43
C PHE A 163 -5.25 0.26 2.79
N TYR A 164 -4.07 0.85 2.76
CA TYR A 164 -3.26 1.23 3.90
C TYR A 164 -2.68 2.62 3.70
N ARG A 165 -2.51 3.35 4.79
CA ARG A 165 -1.67 4.52 4.89
C ARG A 165 -0.21 4.08 4.96
N HIS A 166 0.57 4.38 3.92
CA HIS A 166 1.97 3.96 3.84
C HIS A 166 2.93 4.96 4.51
N GLY A 167 2.73 6.25 4.23
CA GLY A 167 3.66 7.33 4.59
C GLY A 167 2.97 8.69 4.75
N GLY A 168 3.69 9.79 4.48
CA GLY A 168 3.16 11.15 4.63
C GLY A 168 2.15 11.54 3.53
N ASP A 169 2.49 11.27 2.28
CA ASP A 169 1.64 11.42 1.10
C ASP A 169 1.46 10.09 0.36
N GLU A 170 1.83 8.99 1.00
CA GLU A 170 1.86 7.67 0.37
C GLU A 170 0.72 6.78 0.89
N MET A 171 0.08 6.11 -0.06
CA MET A 171 -0.94 5.09 0.14
C MET A 171 -0.44 3.78 -0.46
N SER A 172 -0.82 2.66 0.12
CA SER A 172 -0.51 1.34 -0.43
C SER A 172 -1.71 0.43 -0.37
N ALA A 173 -1.76 -0.62 -1.18
CA ALA A 173 -2.82 -1.62 -1.08
C ALA A 173 -2.25 -3.03 -1.25
N PHE A 174 -2.82 -3.96 -0.50
CA PHE A 174 -2.73 -5.39 -0.78
C PHE A 174 -3.93 -5.77 -1.64
N ILE A 175 -3.66 -6.36 -2.81
CA ILE A 175 -4.69 -6.76 -3.77
C ILE A 175 -4.63 -8.27 -3.93
N ARG A 176 -5.71 -8.95 -3.55
CA ARG A 176 -5.91 -10.39 -3.73
C ARG A 176 -6.35 -10.73 -5.15
N ALA A 177 -5.55 -10.34 -6.12
CA ALA A 177 -5.81 -10.62 -7.51
C ALA A 177 -4.51 -10.76 -8.31
N PRO A 178 -4.55 -11.52 -9.43
CA PRO A 178 -3.46 -11.53 -10.40
C PRO A 178 -3.20 -10.14 -10.97
N ARG A 179 -2.01 -9.96 -11.57
CA ARG A 179 -1.50 -8.66 -12.03
C ARG A 179 -2.51 -7.85 -12.86
N GLU A 180 -3.11 -8.43 -13.89
CA GLU A 180 -4.03 -7.71 -14.80
C GLU A 180 -5.21 -7.11 -14.05
N ARG A 181 -5.81 -7.88 -13.13
CA ARG A 181 -6.93 -7.40 -12.30
C ARG A 181 -6.44 -6.37 -11.28
N ALA A 182 -5.26 -6.54 -10.72
CA ALA A 182 -4.66 -5.57 -9.80
C ALA A 182 -4.38 -4.22 -10.48
N ASP A 183 -3.88 -4.23 -11.73
CA ASP A 183 -3.70 -3.03 -12.55
C ASP A 183 -5.05 -2.33 -12.82
N ALA A 184 -6.12 -3.09 -13.10
CA ALA A 184 -7.45 -2.54 -13.27
C ALA A 184 -8.00 -1.88 -11.99
N ILE A 185 -7.79 -2.50 -10.82
CA ILE A 185 -8.17 -1.93 -9.51
C ILE A 185 -7.38 -0.64 -9.23
N ALA A 186 -6.08 -0.63 -9.54
CA ALA A 186 -5.23 0.54 -9.38
C ALA A 186 -5.73 1.72 -10.22
N GLU A 187 -6.08 1.46 -11.47
CA GLU A 187 -6.62 2.46 -12.38
C GLU A 187 -8.02 2.94 -11.94
N GLU A 188 -8.89 2.05 -11.47
CA GLU A 188 -10.19 2.42 -10.90
C GLU A 188 -10.03 3.35 -9.69
N TYR A 189 -9.08 3.03 -8.79
CA TYR A 189 -8.78 3.86 -7.63
C TYR A 189 -8.29 5.25 -8.05
N ARG A 190 -7.33 5.30 -8.98
CA ARG A 190 -6.81 6.56 -9.55
C ARG A 190 -7.92 7.42 -10.14
N LEU A 191 -8.79 6.83 -10.96
CA LEU A 191 -9.90 7.54 -11.60
C LEU A 191 -10.88 8.09 -10.57
N LYS A 192 -11.28 7.28 -9.58
CA LYS A 192 -12.19 7.71 -8.51
C LYS A 192 -11.62 8.83 -7.64
N VAL A 193 -10.32 8.79 -7.35
CA VAL A 193 -9.61 9.90 -6.68
C VAL A 193 -9.62 11.16 -7.56
N GLY A 194 -9.43 11.00 -8.87
CA GLY A 194 -9.49 12.09 -9.85
C GLY A 194 -10.84 12.80 -9.98
N LEU A 195 -11.91 12.18 -9.48
CA LEU A 195 -13.26 12.79 -9.41
C LEU A 195 -13.45 13.67 -8.18
N LYS A 196 -12.52 13.65 -7.21
CA LYS A 196 -12.60 14.51 -6.03
C LYS A 196 -12.17 15.92 -6.40
N GLU A 197 -13.03 16.90 -6.10
CA GLU A 197 -12.74 18.30 -6.36
C GLU A 197 -12.31 19.01 -5.09
N PHE A 198 -11.18 19.72 -5.16
CA PHE A 198 -10.69 20.59 -4.09
C PHE A 198 -10.48 21.97 -4.68
N GLU A 199 -11.16 22.97 -4.12
CA GLU A 199 -11.18 24.33 -4.66
C GLU A 199 -9.76 24.90 -4.85
N ALA A 200 -8.84 24.62 -3.93
CA ALA A 200 -7.45 25.07 -4.01
C ALA A 200 -6.71 24.51 -5.24
N LEU A 201 -6.99 23.27 -5.64
CA LEU A 201 -6.43 22.65 -6.84
C LEU A 201 -7.14 23.17 -8.09
N THR A 202 -8.47 23.28 -8.07
CA THR A 202 -9.28 23.77 -9.19
C THR A 202 -8.91 25.20 -9.58
N ARG A 203 -8.72 26.10 -8.59
CA ARG A 203 -8.22 27.47 -8.82
C ARG A 203 -6.81 27.52 -9.41
N SER A 204 -6.09 26.40 -9.37
CA SER A 204 -4.75 26.24 -9.93
C SER A 204 -4.73 25.51 -11.27
N GLY A 205 -5.90 25.20 -11.84
CA GLY A 205 -6.00 24.39 -13.07
C GLY A 205 -5.59 22.92 -12.87
N LEU A 206 -5.41 22.50 -11.61
CA LEU A 206 -4.97 21.15 -11.26
C LEU A 206 -6.16 20.31 -10.80
N LYS A 207 -6.11 19.02 -11.11
CA LYS A 207 -7.05 18.03 -10.58
C LYS A 207 -6.40 17.26 -9.45
N THR A 208 -7.24 16.80 -8.52
CA THR A 208 -6.83 15.76 -7.57
C THR A 208 -6.32 14.57 -8.36
N ASN A 209 -5.21 14.00 -7.94
CA ASN A 209 -4.61 12.86 -8.60
C ASN A 209 -3.82 12.06 -7.58
N ILE A 210 -3.71 10.77 -7.83
CA ILE A 210 -2.79 9.91 -7.13
C ILE A 210 -1.99 9.15 -8.18
N ASP A 211 -0.68 9.25 -8.09
CA ASP A 211 0.22 8.53 -8.99
C ASP A 211 0.33 7.10 -8.44
N VAL A 212 -0.17 6.09 -9.16
CA VAL A 212 -0.22 4.70 -8.68
C VAL A 212 0.48 3.73 -9.61
N ALA A 213 1.06 2.68 -9.03
CA ALA A 213 1.56 1.52 -9.76
C ALA A 213 1.46 0.24 -8.94
N VAL A 214 1.56 -0.90 -9.63
CA VAL A 214 1.42 -2.24 -9.05
C VAL A 214 2.68 -3.07 -9.30
N ALA A 215 2.97 -3.96 -8.36
CA ALA A 215 3.88 -5.09 -8.56
C ALA A 215 3.23 -6.38 -8.06
N HIS A 216 3.47 -7.45 -8.79
CA HIS A 216 3.00 -8.79 -8.44
C HIS A 216 4.09 -9.55 -7.67
N VAL A 217 3.70 -10.46 -6.76
CA VAL A 217 4.66 -11.19 -5.89
C VAL A 217 5.70 -11.99 -6.65
N SER A 218 5.37 -12.47 -7.86
CA SER A 218 6.31 -13.17 -8.74
C SER A 218 7.54 -12.32 -9.07
N GLU A 219 7.37 -11.00 -9.09
CA GLU A 219 8.46 -10.04 -9.36
C GLU A 219 9.39 -9.91 -8.16
N GLY A 220 8.87 -9.98 -6.94
CA GLY A 220 9.69 -10.05 -5.73
C GLY A 220 10.48 -11.35 -5.64
N VAL A 221 9.86 -12.48 -6.04
CA VAL A 221 10.53 -13.79 -6.15
C VAL A 221 11.67 -13.73 -7.16
N GLU A 222 11.41 -13.20 -8.36
CA GLU A 222 12.42 -13.00 -9.39
C GLU A 222 13.53 -12.03 -8.95
N GLY A 223 13.16 -10.97 -8.22
CA GLY A 223 14.12 -10.03 -7.65
C GLY A 223 15.07 -10.70 -6.65
N LEU A 224 14.55 -11.53 -5.75
CA LEU A 224 15.38 -12.29 -4.81
C LEU A 224 16.30 -13.26 -5.57
N ARG A 225 15.78 -13.97 -6.56
CA ARG A 225 16.58 -14.89 -7.40
C ARG A 225 17.77 -14.16 -8.03
N ARG A 226 17.54 -13.00 -8.66
CA ARG A 226 18.60 -12.17 -9.28
C ARG A 226 19.61 -11.65 -8.28
N LEU A 227 19.18 -11.27 -7.08
CA LEU A 227 20.08 -10.84 -6.01
C LEU A 227 21.04 -11.96 -5.60
N LEU A 228 20.49 -13.15 -5.35
CA LEU A 228 21.26 -14.32 -4.93
C LEU A 228 22.23 -14.80 -6.02
N GLU A 229 21.77 -14.87 -7.28
CA GLU A 229 22.62 -15.19 -8.45
C GLU A 229 23.72 -14.14 -8.66
N GLY A 230 23.43 -12.88 -8.35
CA GLY A 230 24.41 -11.81 -8.33
C GLY A 230 25.41 -11.89 -7.18
N GLY A 231 25.24 -12.82 -6.23
CA GLY A 231 26.10 -12.98 -5.05
C GLY A 231 25.80 -12.00 -3.91
N VAL A 232 24.60 -11.40 -3.87
CA VAL A 232 24.14 -10.64 -2.70
C VAL A 232 23.72 -11.61 -1.61
N VAL A 233 24.32 -11.47 -0.42
CA VAL A 233 24.01 -12.31 0.73
C VAL A 233 22.71 -11.82 1.37
N VAL A 234 21.67 -12.64 1.31
CA VAL A 234 20.43 -12.47 2.09
C VAL A 234 20.40 -13.55 3.17
N PRO A 235 20.40 -13.17 4.46
CA PRO A 235 20.44 -14.13 5.56
C PRO A 235 19.31 -15.17 5.48
N PRO A 236 19.59 -16.44 5.83
CA PRO A 236 18.54 -17.40 6.15
C PRO A 236 17.63 -16.84 7.26
N GLY A 237 16.31 -16.96 7.10
CA GLY A 237 15.31 -16.37 8.01
C GLY A 237 14.75 -15.02 7.52
N GLU A 238 15.37 -14.38 6.53
CA GLU A 238 14.95 -13.07 6.00
C GLU A 238 14.50 -13.12 4.53
N ARG A 239 14.48 -14.30 3.89
CA ARG A 239 14.30 -14.39 2.43
C ARG A 239 12.86 -14.19 1.99
N ALA A 240 11.90 -14.72 2.72
CA ALA A 240 10.48 -14.46 2.48
C ALA A 240 10.17 -12.97 2.69
N GLN A 241 10.72 -12.37 3.75
CA GLN A 241 10.60 -10.92 3.96
C GLN A 241 11.23 -10.14 2.81
N LYS A 242 12.38 -10.57 2.29
CA LYS A 242 13.02 -9.93 1.16
C LYS A 242 12.17 -9.96 -0.11
N ILE A 243 11.40 -11.02 -0.35
CA ILE A 243 10.43 -11.08 -1.46
C ILE A 243 9.36 -9.99 -1.30
N ILE A 244 8.83 -9.82 -0.09
CA ILE A 244 7.82 -8.78 0.22
C ILE A 244 8.42 -7.39 0.00
N ASP A 245 9.59 -7.12 0.56
CA ASP A 245 10.29 -5.84 0.45
C ASP A 245 10.56 -5.47 -1.01
N LEU A 246 11.03 -6.45 -1.81
CA LEU A 246 11.27 -6.24 -3.23
C LEU A 246 9.98 -6.00 -4.00
N THR A 247 8.89 -6.70 -3.68
CA THR A 247 7.59 -6.49 -4.32
C THR A 247 7.11 -5.06 -4.08
N VAL A 248 7.17 -4.58 -2.84
CA VAL A 248 6.81 -3.20 -2.48
C VAL A 248 7.73 -2.19 -3.20
N ALA A 249 9.04 -2.42 -3.18
CA ALA A 249 10.03 -1.54 -3.81
C ALA A 249 9.86 -1.45 -5.34
N ILE A 250 9.46 -2.53 -6.01
CA ILE A 250 9.17 -2.52 -7.46
C ILE A 250 7.92 -1.68 -7.74
N ALA A 251 6.85 -1.83 -6.95
CA ALA A 251 5.64 -1.02 -7.10
C ALA A 251 5.93 0.48 -6.87
N ASP A 252 6.70 0.80 -5.83
CA ASP A 252 7.12 2.16 -5.51
C ASP A 252 7.99 2.77 -6.63
N MET A 253 8.97 2.03 -7.13
CA MET A 253 9.81 2.48 -8.25
C MET A 253 8.99 2.77 -9.51
N ARG A 254 8.01 1.92 -9.84
CA ARG A 254 7.10 2.15 -10.97
C ARG A 254 6.24 3.39 -10.77
N GLN A 255 5.71 3.56 -9.57
CA GLN A 255 4.91 4.72 -9.20
C GLN A 255 5.75 6.00 -9.37
N SER A 256 6.97 6.00 -8.86
CA SER A 256 7.96 7.09 -9.00
C SER A 256 8.27 7.43 -10.46
N ILE A 257 8.50 6.42 -11.31
CA ILE A 257 8.72 6.61 -12.75
C ILE A 257 7.47 7.24 -13.41
N ARG A 258 6.28 6.70 -13.13
CA ARG A 258 5.00 7.20 -13.68
C ARG A 258 4.76 8.65 -13.27
N LYS A 259 4.94 8.97 -11.98
CA LYS A 259 4.90 10.34 -11.43
C LYS A 259 5.86 11.25 -12.21
N GLY A 260 7.10 10.84 -12.39
CA GLY A 260 8.09 11.58 -13.16
C GLY A 260 7.61 11.92 -14.58
N VAL A 261 7.13 10.92 -15.32
CA VAL A 261 6.64 11.08 -16.70
C VAL A 261 5.43 12.03 -16.75
N ASP A 262 4.44 11.83 -15.88
CA ASP A 262 3.23 12.63 -15.85
C ASP A 262 3.52 14.09 -15.47
N ARG A 263 4.49 14.33 -14.57
CA ARG A 263 4.94 15.67 -14.18
C ARG A 263 5.65 16.39 -15.31
N VAL A 264 6.53 15.71 -16.05
CA VAL A 264 7.20 16.29 -17.22
C VAL A 264 6.17 16.69 -18.28
N ARG A 265 5.23 15.80 -18.61
CA ARG A 265 4.14 16.12 -19.56
C ARG A 265 3.29 17.30 -19.11
N ALA A 266 2.96 17.37 -17.82
CA ALA A 266 2.22 18.50 -17.28
C ALA A 266 3.02 19.82 -17.32
N LEU A 267 4.32 19.78 -17.03
CA LEU A 267 5.22 20.93 -17.19
C LEU A 267 5.29 21.40 -18.64
N MET A 268 5.41 20.48 -19.60
CA MET A 268 5.39 20.82 -21.03
C MET A 268 4.10 21.52 -21.44
N ARG A 269 2.94 21.02 -20.99
CA ARG A 269 1.64 21.67 -21.26
C ARG A 269 1.59 23.08 -20.68
N LEU A 270 1.95 23.25 -19.40
CA LEU A 270 1.99 24.57 -18.75
C LEU A 270 2.98 25.52 -19.43
N ARG A 271 4.09 25.00 -19.94
CA ARG A 271 5.10 25.77 -20.67
C ARG A 271 4.60 26.24 -22.05
N ARG A 272 3.78 25.41 -22.71
CA ARG A 272 3.16 25.72 -24.01
C ARG A 272 1.99 26.70 -23.91
N THR A 273 1.27 26.73 -22.79
CA THR A 273 0.13 27.63 -22.62
C THR A 273 0.57 29.09 -22.60
N GLU A 274 -0.24 29.99 -23.16
CA GLU A 274 -0.07 31.46 -23.08
C GLU A 274 -0.31 32.03 -21.67
N GLN A 275 -0.21 31.20 -20.62
CA GLN A 275 -0.42 31.58 -19.22
C GLN A 275 0.89 31.45 -18.43
N PRO A 276 1.89 32.33 -18.70
CA PRO A 276 3.21 32.26 -18.06
C PRO A 276 3.14 32.42 -16.53
N GLU A 277 2.10 33.08 -16.02
CA GLU A 277 1.85 33.21 -14.58
C GLU A 277 1.56 31.87 -13.90
N GLU A 278 0.80 30.97 -14.54
CA GLU A 278 0.51 29.65 -13.99
C GLU A 278 1.76 28.77 -13.96
N TYR A 279 2.55 28.80 -15.03
CA TYR A 279 3.85 28.12 -15.07
C TYR A 279 4.73 28.58 -13.92
N THR A 280 4.90 29.89 -13.76
CA THR A 280 5.75 30.48 -12.71
C THR A 280 5.29 30.07 -11.30
N ARG A 281 3.97 30.00 -11.06
CA ARG A 281 3.40 29.60 -9.78
C ARG A 281 3.60 28.12 -9.45
N LEU A 282 3.49 27.24 -10.44
CA LEU A 282 3.43 25.78 -10.23
C LEU A 282 4.76 25.05 -10.49
N VAL A 283 5.68 25.66 -11.24
CA VAL A 283 6.90 25.00 -11.71
C VAL A 283 7.76 24.46 -10.58
N SER A 284 7.90 25.16 -9.46
CA SER A 284 8.71 24.71 -8.31
C SER A 284 8.17 23.41 -7.70
N HIS A 285 6.85 23.31 -7.54
CA HIS A 285 6.16 22.13 -7.01
C HIS A 285 6.25 20.96 -7.99
N MET A 286 6.12 21.24 -9.28
CA MET A 286 6.12 20.23 -10.34
C MET A 286 7.52 19.67 -10.63
N ARG A 287 8.55 20.53 -10.63
CA ARG A 287 9.94 20.12 -10.87
C ARG A 287 10.44 19.11 -9.85
N LYS A 288 10.05 19.22 -8.57
CA LYS A 288 10.40 18.21 -7.56
C LYS A 288 9.90 16.82 -7.96
N GLY A 289 8.65 16.73 -8.44
CA GLY A 289 8.08 15.47 -8.92
C GLY A 289 8.62 15.02 -10.29
N ALA A 290 9.20 15.93 -11.07
CA ALA A 290 9.84 15.67 -12.36
C ALA A 290 11.38 15.55 -12.24
N TYR A 291 11.90 15.15 -11.07
CA TYR A 291 13.33 14.95 -10.82
C TYR A 291 14.24 16.14 -11.18
N GLY A 292 13.71 17.34 -11.01
CA GLY A 292 14.45 18.59 -11.24
C GLY A 292 14.76 18.87 -12.71
N ILE A 293 13.92 18.40 -13.64
CA ILE A 293 14.01 18.77 -15.06
C ILE A 293 14.06 20.30 -15.23
N ASP A 294 14.98 20.78 -16.05
CA ASP A 294 15.17 22.21 -16.31
C ASP A 294 14.35 22.70 -17.52
N ASP A 295 14.25 24.03 -17.66
CA ASP A 295 13.48 24.66 -18.75
C ASP A 295 14.04 24.31 -20.13
N ALA A 296 15.37 24.23 -20.25
CA ALA A 296 16.00 23.92 -21.53
C ALA A 296 15.63 22.50 -22.01
N THR A 297 15.58 21.54 -21.09
CA THR A 297 15.16 20.17 -21.37
C THR A 297 13.67 20.11 -21.70
N ILE A 298 12.82 20.87 -20.99
CA ILE A 298 11.39 20.98 -21.30
C ILE A 298 11.19 21.55 -22.71
N ASP A 299 11.86 22.66 -23.03
CA ASP A 299 11.76 23.31 -24.33
C ASP A 299 12.26 22.39 -25.46
N ALA A 300 13.32 21.60 -25.22
CA ALA A 300 13.82 20.60 -26.16
C ALA A 300 12.84 19.42 -26.37
N LEU A 301 12.16 18.97 -25.32
CA LEU A 301 11.11 17.94 -25.42
C LEU A 301 9.91 18.49 -26.20
N ILE A 302 9.48 19.73 -25.92
CA ILE A 302 8.42 20.40 -26.66
C ILE A 302 8.73 20.47 -28.15
N ALA A 303 9.94 20.89 -28.52
CA ALA A 303 10.35 20.97 -29.94
C ALA A 303 10.34 19.59 -30.63
N LYS A 304 10.70 18.51 -29.91
CA LYS A 304 10.62 17.14 -30.42
C LYS A 304 9.17 16.70 -30.65
N GLU A 305 8.27 16.98 -29.71
CA GLU A 305 6.84 16.67 -29.86
C GLU A 305 6.21 17.47 -31.01
N ASP A 306 6.56 18.74 -31.17
CA ASP A 306 6.12 19.56 -32.31
C ASP A 306 6.65 19.05 -33.65
N ALA A 307 7.80 18.39 -33.65
CA ALA A 307 8.35 17.68 -34.81
C ALA A 307 7.73 16.28 -35.02
N GLY A 308 6.72 15.88 -34.24
CA GLY A 308 6.05 14.58 -34.35
C GLY A 308 6.80 13.40 -33.75
N VAL A 309 7.83 13.64 -32.94
CA VAL A 309 8.59 12.58 -32.27
C VAL A 309 7.83 12.10 -31.03
N ALA A 310 7.59 10.79 -30.93
CA ALA A 310 7.04 10.17 -29.73
C ALA A 310 8.01 10.37 -28.54
N LEU A 311 7.52 10.98 -27.46
CA LEU A 311 8.37 11.39 -26.34
C LEU A 311 8.49 10.38 -25.21
N ASP A 312 7.68 9.33 -25.22
CA ASP A 312 7.52 8.44 -24.07
C ASP A 312 8.86 7.84 -23.60
N ASP A 313 9.67 7.37 -24.55
CA ASP A 313 10.98 6.83 -24.26
C ASP A 313 12.00 7.92 -23.89
N ALA A 314 11.92 9.10 -24.49
CA ALA A 314 12.81 10.22 -24.19
C ALA A 314 12.59 10.75 -22.76
N ILE A 315 11.33 10.96 -22.37
CA ILE A 315 10.95 11.37 -21.01
C ILE A 315 11.33 10.26 -20.04
N ARG A 316 10.98 9.01 -20.32
CA ARG A 316 11.30 7.88 -19.44
C ARG A 316 12.81 7.73 -19.21
N THR A 317 13.61 7.85 -20.27
CA THR A 317 15.08 7.78 -20.17
C THR A 317 15.60 8.87 -19.24
N HIS A 318 15.16 10.12 -19.40
CA HIS A 318 15.51 11.21 -18.50
C HIS A 318 15.15 10.89 -17.03
N ILE A 319 13.93 10.39 -16.79
CA ILE A 319 13.50 10.02 -15.43
C ILE A 319 14.38 8.91 -14.85
N LEU A 320 14.65 7.85 -15.60
CA LEU A 320 15.47 6.73 -15.14
C LEU A 320 16.92 7.11 -14.84
N GLU A 321 17.50 8.04 -15.59
CA GLU A 321 18.85 8.59 -15.33
C GLU A 321 18.89 9.42 -14.04
N ARG A 322 17.84 10.20 -13.77
CA ARG A 322 17.76 11.04 -12.57
C ARG A 322 17.40 10.25 -11.31
N VAL A 323 16.56 9.23 -11.45
CA VAL A 323 16.31 8.23 -10.40
C VAL A 323 17.64 7.57 -10.00
N ASP A 324 18.48 7.15 -10.97
CA ASP A 324 19.80 6.58 -10.67
C ASP A 324 20.70 7.52 -9.89
N ALA A 325 20.78 8.79 -10.30
CA ALA A 325 21.59 9.78 -9.61
C ALA A 325 21.13 9.97 -8.16
N THR A 326 19.82 10.12 -7.95
CA THR A 326 19.22 10.33 -6.63
C THR A 326 19.42 9.11 -5.71
N PHE A 327 19.28 7.90 -6.25
CA PHE A 327 19.39 6.67 -5.47
C PHE A 327 20.83 6.28 -5.13
N ARG A 328 21.81 6.52 -6.02
CA ARG A 328 23.24 6.28 -5.72
C ARG A 328 23.72 7.08 -4.50
N ASP A 329 23.18 8.28 -4.33
CA ASP A 329 23.52 9.13 -3.19
C ASP A 329 22.85 8.66 -1.89
N ALA A 330 21.65 8.08 -1.97
CA ALA A 330 20.85 7.67 -0.81
C ALA A 330 21.13 6.25 -0.28
N GLN A 331 21.66 5.34 -1.12
CA GLN A 331 21.73 3.89 -0.82
C GLN A 331 23.12 3.29 -1.04
N ARG A 332 24.18 3.94 -0.49
CA ARG A 332 25.53 3.36 -0.51
C ARG A 332 25.51 1.96 0.14
N GLY A 333 25.93 0.94 -0.60
CA GLY A 333 25.94 -0.46 -0.17
C GLY A 333 24.71 -1.29 -0.59
N ARG A 334 23.74 -0.71 -1.30
CA ARG A 334 22.56 -1.41 -1.86
C ARG A 334 22.40 -1.24 -3.37
N GLU A 335 23.50 -0.95 -4.07
CA GLU A 335 23.52 -0.63 -5.50
C GLU A 335 22.94 -1.77 -6.36
N ARG A 336 23.25 -3.02 -5.99
CA ARG A 336 22.75 -4.20 -6.70
C ARG A 336 21.25 -4.39 -6.53
N GLU A 337 20.74 -4.20 -5.32
CA GLU A 337 19.30 -4.26 -5.05
C GLU A 337 18.54 -3.20 -5.81
N PHE A 338 19.03 -1.96 -5.78
CA PHE A 338 18.47 -0.89 -6.58
C PHE A 338 18.47 -1.22 -8.07
N THR A 339 19.57 -1.78 -8.59
CA THR A 339 19.67 -2.20 -10.01
C THR A 339 18.63 -3.26 -10.36
N VAL A 340 18.44 -4.25 -9.50
CA VAL A 340 17.42 -5.30 -9.67
C VAL A 340 16.02 -4.70 -9.67
N VAL A 341 15.69 -3.88 -8.66
CA VAL A 341 14.38 -3.22 -8.55
C VAL A 341 14.11 -2.34 -9.75
N LYS A 342 15.06 -1.48 -10.16
CA LYS A 342 14.94 -0.64 -11.35
C LYS A 342 14.71 -1.47 -12.61
N THR A 343 15.45 -2.55 -12.80
CA THR A 343 15.32 -3.41 -13.98
C THR A 343 13.95 -4.07 -14.05
N LEU A 344 13.41 -4.51 -12.92
CA LEU A 344 12.07 -5.13 -12.86
C LEU A 344 10.95 -4.07 -12.92
N ALA A 345 11.18 -2.87 -12.41
CA ALA A 345 10.24 -1.76 -12.47
C ALA A 345 10.14 -1.15 -13.86
N ALA A 346 11.22 -1.15 -14.64
CA ALA A 346 11.20 -0.72 -16.02
C ALA A 346 10.14 -1.57 -16.78
N PRO A 347 9.20 -0.95 -17.52
CA PRO A 347 8.28 -1.71 -18.34
C PRO A 347 9.12 -2.58 -19.28
N SER A 348 8.81 -3.87 -19.35
CA SER A 348 9.37 -4.73 -20.36
C SER A 348 9.10 -4.05 -21.71
N VAL A 349 10.16 -3.67 -22.42
CA VAL A 349 10.06 -3.30 -23.83
C VAL A 349 9.73 -4.58 -24.57
N THR A 350 8.49 -5.03 -24.43
CA THR A 350 7.94 -6.12 -25.21
C THR A 350 7.27 -5.43 -26.40
N PRO A 351 7.79 -5.60 -27.63
CA PRO A 351 7.23 -5.00 -28.84
C PRO A 351 5.80 -5.46 -29.13
#